data_AF-A0A6B8M3B0-F1
#
_entry.id   AF-A0A6B8M3B0-F1
#
_cell.length_a   1.000
_cell.length_b   1.000
_cell.length_c   1.000
_cell.angle_alpha   90.00
_cell.angle_beta   90.00
_cell.angle_gamma   90.00
#
_symmetry.space_group_name_H-M   'P 1'
#
loop_
_entity.id
_entity.type
_entity.pdbx_description
1 polymer ?
#
loop_
_entity_poly.entity_id
_entity_poly.type
_entity_poly.pdbx_seq_one_letter_code
_entity_poly.pdbx_strand_id
1 'polypeptide(L)'
;MAGRVPERPLEPPLTVCSLDPFYLIVDRADWLTRLLPLGVKLVQLRVKDRPEAELRGEIARARDLCRGAGAQLIVNDYWMLAIDAGCDFVHLGQDDLAEADIPALRRHDVKFGISTHDDAELERALSYAPDYVALGPVWPTLLKEMKFGPQGLEKLGRWKKRVGDVPLVAIGGLTPSRACLALAAGADSACVVTDVLRASDPETRTVEWVTATAPWRDASELTRGFSPDYAGADVFPSPNHGPRAKAVSALILHYTGMPTAEGALELLCSPIREVSAHYFVEEDGRVLQLVPEERRAWHAGVSYWAGETDMNSASIGVEIAHPGHIDPHPFPPAQIESVITLSRDICERRRIAPRRVLAHSDIAPRRKIDPGEFFPWETLAEAGVGHMLAPSPAMEGPALELDMAGAAVSHLQSQLANFGYKLAETGIYDEDTAATVAAFQRHFRRSRVDGRADASTIDLLTRLLAI
;
A
#
# COMPACT_ATOMS: atom_id res chain seq x y z
N MET A 1 34.35 -49.06 -34.47
CA MET A 1 33.01 -48.42 -34.53
C MET A 1 32.42 -48.44 -33.13
N ALA A 2 32.81 -47.49 -32.27
CA ALA A 2 32.25 -47.32 -30.94
C ALA A 2 31.30 -46.11 -30.99
N GLY A 3 30.01 -46.34 -30.78
CA GLY A 3 28.98 -45.31 -30.85
C GLY A 3 29.05 -44.40 -29.64
N ARG A 4 29.18 -43.09 -29.87
CA ARG A 4 28.97 -42.05 -28.86
C ARG A 4 27.50 -42.01 -28.48
N VAL A 5 27.21 -42.17 -27.20
CA VAL A 5 25.91 -41.83 -26.61
C VAL A 5 25.78 -40.31 -26.62
N PRO A 6 24.68 -39.72 -27.11
CA PRO A 6 24.49 -38.28 -27.04
C PRO A 6 24.24 -37.86 -25.59
N GLU A 7 25.06 -36.92 -25.09
CA GLU A 7 24.83 -36.24 -23.81
C GLU A 7 23.49 -35.49 -23.89
N ARG A 8 22.60 -35.73 -22.91
CA ARG A 8 21.42 -34.88 -22.72
C ARG A 8 21.89 -33.47 -22.33
N PRO A 9 21.26 -32.41 -22.85
CA PRO A 9 21.49 -31.08 -22.31
C PRO A 9 21.13 -31.06 -20.83
N LEU A 10 22.02 -30.48 -20.02
CA LEU A 10 21.76 -30.15 -18.61
C LEU A 10 20.47 -29.34 -18.54
N GLU A 11 19.44 -29.90 -17.88
CA GLU A 11 18.23 -29.15 -17.55
C GLU A 11 18.60 -27.91 -16.71
N PRO A 12 17.91 -26.78 -16.91
CA PRO A 12 18.12 -25.59 -16.09
C PRO A 12 17.86 -25.91 -14.60
N PRO A 13 18.44 -25.16 -13.66
CA PRO A 13 18.25 -25.39 -12.23
C PRO A 13 16.76 -25.44 -11.87
N LEU A 14 16.43 -26.32 -10.92
CA LEU A 14 15.10 -26.52 -10.32
C LEU A 14 14.31 -25.22 -10.29
N THR A 15 13.19 -25.18 -11.01
CA THR A 15 12.24 -24.07 -11.02
C THR A 15 11.91 -23.67 -9.58
N VAL A 16 12.21 -22.42 -9.23
CA VAL A 16 11.77 -21.77 -7.99
C VAL A 16 10.29 -22.11 -7.79
N CYS A 17 9.94 -22.65 -6.63
CA CYS A 17 8.55 -22.96 -6.31
C CYS A 17 7.77 -21.64 -6.22
N SER A 18 7.07 -21.26 -7.28
CA SER A 18 6.17 -20.11 -7.25
C SER A 18 4.91 -20.50 -6.47
N LEU A 19 4.62 -19.77 -5.41
CA LEU A 19 3.32 -19.83 -4.73
C LEU A 19 2.38 -18.79 -5.34
N ASP A 20 1.08 -19.11 -5.41
CA ASP A 20 0.08 -18.08 -5.68
C ASP A 20 0.03 -17.08 -4.51
N PRO A 21 -0.13 -15.77 -4.75
CA PRO A 21 -0.20 -14.76 -3.69
C PRO A 21 -1.41 -14.94 -2.75
N PHE A 22 -2.44 -15.69 -3.17
CA PHE A 22 -3.57 -16.06 -2.33
C PHE A 22 -3.50 -17.55 -1.95
N TYR A 23 -3.25 -17.81 -0.67
CA TYR A 23 -3.21 -19.13 -0.10
C TYR A 23 -4.43 -19.38 0.79
N LEU A 24 -5.35 -20.22 0.33
CA LEU A 24 -6.56 -20.59 1.05
C LEU A 24 -6.41 -21.89 1.85
N ILE A 25 -6.76 -21.89 3.13
CA ILE A 25 -6.92 -23.12 3.92
C ILE A 25 -8.40 -23.50 3.97
N VAL A 26 -8.71 -24.78 3.72
CA VAL A 26 -10.03 -25.38 3.90
C VAL A 26 -9.98 -26.57 4.86
N ASP A 27 -11.09 -26.82 5.57
CA ASP A 27 -11.20 -27.92 6.54
C ASP A 27 -11.84 -29.20 5.99
N ARG A 28 -12.30 -29.17 4.73
CA ARG A 28 -12.90 -30.30 4.00
C ARG A 28 -12.85 -30.05 2.49
N ALA A 29 -12.76 -31.12 1.70
CA ALA A 29 -12.66 -31.05 0.25
C ALA A 29 -13.92 -30.46 -0.42
N ASP A 30 -15.09 -30.50 0.24
CA ASP A 30 -16.35 -29.95 -0.28
C ASP A 30 -16.28 -28.45 -0.57
N TRP A 31 -15.46 -27.68 0.13
CA TRP A 31 -15.28 -26.26 -0.16
C TRP A 31 -14.72 -26.04 -1.57
N LEU A 32 -13.89 -26.95 -2.06
CA LEU A 32 -13.11 -26.77 -3.28
C LEU A 32 -13.99 -26.78 -4.52
N THR A 33 -15.12 -27.48 -4.51
CA THR A 33 -16.06 -27.46 -5.65
C THR A 33 -16.70 -26.09 -5.84
N ARG A 34 -16.82 -25.30 -4.76
CA ARG A 34 -17.39 -23.94 -4.76
C ARG A 34 -16.34 -22.88 -5.04
N LEU A 35 -15.14 -23.03 -4.46
CA LEU A 35 -14.14 -21.97 -4.42
C LEU A 35 -13.10 -22.04 -5.55
N LEU A 36 -12.72 -23.22 -6.03
CA LEU A 36 -11.77 -23.35 -7.15
C LEU A 36 -12.25 -22.65 -8.44
N PRO A 37 -13.54 -22.74 -8.84
CA PRO A 37 -14.03 -22.05 -10.04
C PRO A 37 -13.90 -20.52 -9.97
N LEU A 38 -13.72 -19.94 -8.78
CA LEU A 38 -13.59 -18.50 -8.57
C LEU A 38 -12.15 -17.99 -8.79
N GLY A 39 -11.20 -18.89 -9.10
CA GLY A 39 -9.82 -18.52 -9.41
C GLY A 39 -8.80 -18.84 -8.31
N VAL A 40 -9.18 -19.63 -7.29
CA VAL A 40 -8.22 -20.09 -6.26
C VAL A 40 -7.18 -21.02 -6.88
N LYS A 41 -5.88 -20.73 -6.67
CA LYS A 41 -4.77 -21.49 -7.24
C LYS A 41 -3.85 -22.17 -6.22
N LEU A 42 -3.93 -21.81 -4.95
CA LEU A 42 -3.16 -22.44 -3.88
C LEU A 42 -4.06 -22.75 -2.69
N VAL A 43 -4.12 -24.03 -2.32
CA VAL A 43 -5.02 -24.54 -1.30
C VAL A 43 -4.26 -25.41 -0.31
N GLN A 44 -4.54 -25.26 0.99
CA GLN A 44 -4.20 -26.26 1.99
C GLN A 44 -5.46 -26.95 2.51
N LEU A 45 -5.42 -28.28 2.52
CA LEU A 45 -6.42 -29.08 3.21
C LEU A 45 -5.96 -29.34 4.65
N ARG A 46 -6.73 -28.83 5.61
CA ARG A 46 -6.48 -28.96 7.06
C ARG A 46 -7.67 -29.61 7.76
N VAL A 47 -7.73 -30.94 7.65
CA VAL A 47 -8.74 -31.76 8.36
C VAL A 47 -8.24 -32.06 9.78
N LYS A 48 -9.10 -31.86 10.77
CA LYS A 48 -8.84 -32.22 12.18
C LYS A 48 -9.79 -33.32 12.62
N ASP A 49 -9.35 -34.12 13.59
CA ASP A 49 -10.19 -35.05 14.36
C ASP A 49 -10.99 -36.04 13.51
N ARG A 50 -10.34 -36.69 12.53
CA ARG A 50 -10.98 -37.71 11.68
C ARG A 50 -10.20 -39.02 11.62
N PRO A 51 -10.89 -40.17 11.43
CA PRO A 51 -10.24 -41.44 11.16
C PRO A 51 -9.39 -41.40 9.89
N GLU A 52 -8.27 -42.11 9.89
CA GLU A 52 -7.31 -42.15 8.77
C GLU A 52 -7.95 -42.54 7.42
N ALA A 53 -8.92 -43.46 7.43
CA ALA A 53 -9.62 -43.88 6.21
C ALA A 53 -10.44 -42.73 5.58
N GLU A 54 -11.10 -41.92 6.39
CA GLU A 54 -11.83 -40.74 5.92
C GLU A 54 -10.87 -39.65 5.44
N LEU A 55 -9.77 -39.46 6.18
CA LEU A 55 -8.73 -38.50 5.84
C LEU A 55 -8.08 -38.82 4.48
N ARG A 56 -7.78 -40.09 4.19
CA ARG A 56 -7.32 -40.54 2.86
C ARG A 56 -8.31 -40.14 1.77
N GLY A 57 -9.62 -40.32 2.02
CA GLY A 57 -10.68 -39.92 1.09
C GLY A 57 -10.73 -38.42 0.83
N GLU A 58 -10.64 -37.59 1.88
CA GLU A 58 -10.60 -36.13 1.78
C GLU A 58 -9.36 -35.65 1.00
N ILE A 59 -8.17 -36.20 1.29
CA ILE A 59 -6.92 -35.87 0.58
C ILE A 59 -7.02 -36.24 -0.91
N ALA A 60 -7.43 -37.47 -1.23
CA ALA A 60 -7.55 -37.92 -2.62
C ALA A 60 -8.55 -37.05 -3.40
N ARG A 61 -9.70 -36.74 -2.78
CA ARG A 61 -10.71 -35.88 -3.41
C ARG A 61 -10.21 -34.46 -3.61
N ALA A 62 -9.55 -33.86 -2.62
CA ALA A 62 -8.99 -32.52 -2.76
C ALA A 62 -7.92 -32.47 -3.85
N ARG A 63 -7.06 -33.50 -3.94
CA ARG A 63 -6.01 -33.62 -4.96
C ARG A 63 -6.62 -33.61 -6.35
N ASP A 64 -7.66 -34.41 -6.59
CA ASP A 64 -8.29 -34.52 -7.90
C ASP A 64 -9.02 -33.24 -8.30
N LEU A 65 -9.71 -32.58 -7.35
CA LEU A 65 -10.36 -31.29 -7.57
C LEU A 65 -9.33 -30.19 -7.90
N CYS A 66 -8.26 -30.08 -7.12
CA CYS A 66 -7.19 -29.11 -7.34
C CYS A 66 -6.50 -29.34 -8.70
N ARG A 67 -6.15 -30.59 -9.04
CA ARG A 67 -5.57 -30.93 -10.35
C ARG A 67 -6.49 -30.55 -11.50
N GLY A 68 -7.79 -30.86 -11.39
CA GLY A 68 -8.78 -30.48 -12.39
C GLY A 68 -8.92 -28.97 -12.60
N ALA A 69 -8.69 -28.17 -11.55
CA ALA A 69 -8.73 -26.70 -11.61
C ALA A 69 -7.38 -26.03 -11.92
N GLY A 70 -6.31 -26.83 -12.07
CA GLY A 70 -4.94 -26.32 -12.18
C GLY A 70 -4.49 -25.54 -10.94
N ALA A 71 -4.88 -25.99 -9.75
CA ALA A 71 -4.49 -25.45 -8.46
C ALA A 71 -3.53 -26.39 -7.72
N GLN A 72 -2.64 -25.82 -6.92
CA GLN A 72 -1.73 -26.55 -6.04
C GLN A 72 -2.46 -26.93 -4.75
N LEU A 73 -2.31 -28.20 -4.34
CA LEU A 73 -2.79 -28.70 -3.05
C LEU A 73 -1.62 -28.92 -2.08
N ILE A 74 -1.78 -28.41 -0.87
CA ILE A 74 -0.90 -28.63 0.27
C ILE A 74 -1.64 -29.46 1.32
N VAL A 75 -1.07 -30.58 1.74
CA VAL A 75 -1.61 -31.40 2.83
C VAL A 75 -1.01 -30.94 4.15
N ASN A 76 -1.85 -30.57 5.12
CA ASN A 76 -1.40 -30.16 6.45
C ASN A 76 -1.00 -31.38 7.30
N ASP A 77 0.22 -31.40 7.82
CA ASP A 77 0.84 -32.36 8.78
C ASP A 77 0.99 -33.82 8.29
N TYR A 78 0.01 -34.39 7.57
CA TYR A 78 -0.05 -35.82 7.22
C TYR A 78 0.87 -36.21 6.04
N TRP A 79 2.18 -36.09 6.21
CA TRP A 79 3.18 -36.27 5.15
C TRP A 79 3.20 -37.67 4.51
N MET A 80 3.00 -38.73 5.30
CA MET A 80 2.91 -40.11 4.77
C MET A 80 1.69 -40.27 3.86
N LEU A 81 0.53 -39.75 4.27
CA LEU A 81 -0.69 -39.82 3.48
C LEU A 81 -0.60 -38.98 2.21
N ALA A 82 0.14 -37.87 2.24
CA ALA A 82 0.43 -37.09 1.05
C ALA A 82 1.26 -37.89 0.04
N ILE A 83 2.29 -38.61 0.48
CA ILE A 83 3.08 -39.52 -0.38
C ILE A 83 2.18 -40.63 -0.94
N ASP A 84 1.42 -41.32 -0.09
CA ASP A 84 0.52 -42.42 -0.49
C ASP A 84 -0.52 -41.97 -1.52
N ALA A 85 -1.05 -40.75 -1.35
CA ALA A 85 -1.99 -40.13 -2.27
C ALA A 85 -1.31 -39.49 -3.50
N GLY A 86 0.02 -39.50 -3.59
CA GLY A 86 0.76 -38.83 -4.67
C GLY A 86 0.43 -37.34 -4.77
N CYS A 87 0.35 -36.65 -3.64
CA CYS A 87 0.26 -35.20 -3.55
C CYS A 87 1.66 -34.57 -3.64
N ASP A 88 1.72 -33.36 -4.20
CA ASP A 88 3.00 -32.73 -4.53
C ASP A 88 3.56 -31.86 -3.39
N PHE A 89 2.78 -31.59 -2.34
CA PHE A 89 3.14 -30.63 -1.30
C PHE A 89 2.56 -30.94 0.08
N VAL A 90 3.36 -30.71 1.12
CA VAL A 90 2.94 -30.77 2.54
C VAL A 90 3.29 -29.48 3.29
N HIS A 91 2.56 -29.21 4.37
CA HIS A 91 2.91 -28.17 5.33
C HIS A 91 3.08 -28.78 6.70
N LEU A 92 4.14 -28.40 7.40
CA LEU A 92 4.49 -28.95 8.71
C LEU A 92 4.55 -27.85 9.77
N GLY A 93 3.94 -28.14 10.93
CA GLY A 93 4.26 -27.47 12.19
C GLY A 93 5.65 -27.84 12.69
N GLN A 94 6.09 -27.19 13.77
CA GLN A 94 7.41 -27.46 14.36
C GLN A 94 7.47 -28.84 15.04
N ASP A 95 6.37 -29.30 15.61
CA ASP A 95 6.27 -30.64 16.23
C ASP A 95 6.26 -31.72 15.13
N ASP A 96 5.44 -31.54 14.09
CA ASP A 96 5.36 -32.48 12.96
C ASP A 96 6.67 -32.57 12.17
N LEU A 97 7.40 -31.46 12.05
CA LEU A 97 8.73 -31.42 11.44
C LEU A 97 9.73 -32.31 12.18
N ALA A 98 9.62 -32.45 13.51
CA ALA A 98 10.53 -33.29 14.29
C ALA A 98 10.32 -34.79 14.03
N GLU A 99 9.13 -35.18 13.59
CA GLU A 99 8.75 -36.57 13.32
C GLU A 99 8.83 -36.94 11.83
N ALA A 100 8.84 -35.96 10.93
CA ALA A 100 8.82 -36.18 9.49
C ALA A 100 10.15 -36.72 8.92
N ASP A 101 10.08 -37.75 8.06
CA ASP A 101 11.21 -38.21 7.26
C ASP A 101 11.39 -37.29 6.03
N ILE A 102 12.11 -36.18 6.21
CA ILE A 102 12.42 -35.23 5.12
C ILE A 102 13.14 -35.91 3.94
N PRO A 103 14.12 -36.82 4.14
CA PRO A 103 14.65 -37.63 3.06
C PRO A 103 13.60 -38.42 2.28
N ALA A 104 12.56 -38.98 2.93
CA ALA A 104 11.46 -39.65 2.23
C ALA A 104 10.66 -38.68 1.35
N LEU A 105 10.27 -37.51 1.88
CA LEU A 105 9.57 -36.48 1.10
C LEU A 105 10.33 -36.14 -0.18
N ARG A 106 11.64 -35.90 -0.07
CA ARG A 106 12.51 -35.63 -1.23
C ARG A 106 12.60 -36.79 -2.21
N ARG A 107 12.70 -38.04 -1.73
CA ARG A 107 12.72 -39.23 -2.61
C ARG A 107 11.44 -39.37 -3.43
N HIS A 108 10.32 -38.87 -2.92
CA HIS A 108 9.02 -38.92 -3.57
C HIS A 108 8.65 -37.62 -4.29
N ASP A 109 9.59 -36.68 -4.43
CA ASP A 109 9.39 -35.37 -5.06
C ASP A 109 8.24 -34.55 -4.41
N VAL A 110 8.01 -34.77 -3.11
CA VAL A 110 7.03 -34.03 -2.33
C VAL A 110 7.72 -32.83 -1.70
N LYS A 111 7.29 -31.64 -2.12
CA LYS A 111 7.73 -30.37 -1.57
C LYS A 111 7.23 -30.21 -0.14
N PHE A 112 7.83 -29.33 0.65
CA PHE A 112 7.33 -29.01 1.99
C PHE A 112 7.56 -27.55 2.41
N GLY A 113 6.60 -27.00 3.15
CA GLY A 113 6.77 -25.71 3.83
C GLY A 113 6.58 -25.81 5.33
N ILE A 114 7.20 -24.89 6.07
CA ILE A 114 7.29 -24.95 7.53
C ILE A 114 6.74 -23.67 8.18
N SER A 115 5.86 -23.81 9.17
CA SER A 115 5.38 -22.69 9.99
C SER A 115 6.39 -22.27 11.05
N THR A 116 6.64 -20.97 11.19
CA THR A 116 7.65 -20.38 12.09
C THR A 116 7.13 -19.11 12.77
N HIS A 117 7.58 -18.85 14.00
CA HIS A 117 7.08 -17.74 14.84
C HIS A 117 8.19 -16.90 15.48
N ASP A 118 9.38 -17.48 15.66
CA ASP A 118 10.57 -16.80 16.19
C ASP A 118 11.83 -17.11 15.37
N ASP A 119 12.92 -16.41 15.68
CA ASP A 119 14.17 -16.54 14.93
C ASP A 119 14.81 -17.93 15.07
N ALA A 120 14.58 -18.64 16.19
CA ALA A 120 15.11 -19.99 16.40
C ALA A 120 14.32 -21.03 15.57
N GLU A 121 13.00 -20.90 15.50
CA GLU A 121 12.16 -21.70 14.61
C GLU A 121 12.51 -21.46 13.15
N LEU A 122 12.80 -20.21 12.76
CA LEU A 122 13.23 -19.89 11.41
C LEU A 122 14.58 -20.54 11.06
N GLU A 123 15.58 -20.44 11.95
CA GLU A 123 16.89 -21.07 11.75
C GLU A 123 16.77 -22.59 11.61
N ARG A 124 15.97 -23.22 12.49
CA ARG A 124 15.68 -24.64 12.40
C ARG A 124 15.00 -24.98 11.07
N ALA A 125 13.97 -24.24 10.67
CA ALA A 125 13.27 -24.47 9.41
C ALA A 125 14.21 -24.41 8.21
N LEU A 126 15.03 -23.35 8.11
CA LEU A 126 15.97 -23.16 7.00
C LEU A 126 17.04 -24.26 6.92
N SER A 127 17.42 -24.88 8.05
CA SER A 127 18.36 -26.01 8.04
C SER A 127 17.85 -27.24 7.27
N TYR A 128 16.53 -27.35 7.10
CA TYR A 128 15.91 -28.40 6.29
C TYR A 128 15.79 -28.04 4.80
N ALA A 129 16.16 -26.83 4.38
CA ALA A 129 15.97 -26.31 3.02
C ALA A 129 14.52 -26.54 2.51
N PRO A 130 13.52 -25.88 3.13
CA PRO A 130 12.12 -26.01 2.74
C PRO A 130 11.81 -25.26 1.45
N ASP A 131 10.73 -25.64 0.78
CA ASP A 131 10.22 -24.96 -0.41
C ASP A 131 9.50 -23.64 -0.09
N TYR A 132 9.07 -23.45 1.16
CA TYR A 132 8.64 -22.15 1.70
C TYR A 132 8.68 -22.14 3.23
N VAL A 133 8.70 -20.94 3.81
CA VAL A 133 8.48 -20.75 5.26
C VAL A 133 7.28 -19.84 5.49
N ALA A 134 6.59 -20.02 6.61
CA ALA A 134 5.45 -19.19 6.99
C ALA A 134 5.75 -18.43 8.28
N LEU A 135 5.47 -17.12 8.32
CA LEU A 135 5.56 -16.28 9.52
C LEU A 135 4.15 -15.98 10.03
N GLY A 136 3.90 -16.28 11.30
CA GLY A 136 2.66 -15.89 11.95
C GLY A 136 2.75 -15.78 13.48
N PRO A 137 1.69 -15.28 14.12
CA PRO A 137 0.58 -14.58 13.48
C PRO A 137 1.02 -13.15 13.12
N VAL A 138 0.86 -12.67 11.88
CA VAL A 138 1.26 -11.31 11.52
C VAL A 138 0.36 -10.28 12.21
N TRP A 139 -0.95 -10.54 12.24
CA TRP A 139 -1.96 -9.78 13.00
C TRP A 139 -2.64 -10.66 14.06
N PRO A 140 -3.36 -10.08 15.04
CA PRO A 140 -4.15 -10.85 16.00
C PRO A 140 -5.06 -11.88 15.33
N THR A 141 -5.09 -13.11 15.85
CA THR A 141 -5.87 -14.23 15.29
C THR A 141 -6.85 -14.79 16.31
N LEU A 142 -7.99 -15.28 15.82
CA LEU A 142 -9.07 -15.85 16.63
C LEU A 142 -8.94 -17.36 16.85
N LEU A 143 -7.96 -18.03 16.23
CA LEU A 143 -7.98 -19.49 16.05
C LEU A 143 -7.14 -20.32 17.02
N LYS A 144 -6.41 -19.69 17.96
CA LYS A 144 -5.74 -20.35 19.11
C LYS A 144 -5.28 -19.26 20.09
N GLU A 145 -5.28 -19.55 21.39
CA GLU A 145 -4.35 -18.88 22.31
C GLU A 145 -2.94 -19.24 21.85
N MET A 146 -2.31 -18.33 21.14
CA MET A 146 -0.96 -18.52 20.61
C MET A 146 0.02 -18.11 21.71
N LYS A 147 1.10 -18.87 21.88
CA LYS A 147 2.25 -18.47 22.72
C LYS A 147 2.84 -17.14 22.25
N PHE A 148 2.65 -16.82 20.97
CA PHE A 148 3.25 -15.68 20.29
C PHE A 148 2.19 -14.62 19.97
N GLY A 149 2.48 -13.37 20.29
CA GLY A 149 1.69 -12.21 19.88
C GLY A 149 1.85 -11.88 18.38
N PRO A 150 1.16 -10.84 17.88
CA PRO A 150 1.29 -10.36 16.51
C PRO A 150 2.75 -10.00 16.17
N GLN A 151 3.20 -10.44 15.00
CA GLN A 151 4.59 -10.29 14.54
C GLN A 151 4.82 -8.99 13.75
N GLY A 152 3.77 -8.47 13.09
CA GLY A 152 3.81 -7.20 12.35
C GLY A 152 4.56 -7.25 11.01
N LEU A 153 4.36 -6.20 10.21
CA LEU A 153 4.94 -6.05 8.87
C LEU A 153 6.46 -5.84 8.90
N GLU A 154 6.98 -5.17 9.93
CA GLU A 154 8.43 -4.92 10.06
C GLU A 154 9.22 -6.23 10.14
N LYS A 155 8.75 -7.17 11.00
CA LYS A 155 9.38 -8.49 11.12
C LYS A 155 9.22 -9.30 9.84
N LEU A 156 8.07 -9.19 9.16
CA LEU A 156 7.83 -9.83 7.87
C LEU A 156 8.85 -9.38 6.82
N GLY A 157 9.08 -8.06 6.66
CA GLY A 157 10.07 -7.51 5.74
C GLY A 157 11.51 -7.89 6.12
N ARG A 158 11.85 -7.86 7.42
CA ARG A 158 13.16 -8.32 7.91
C ARG A 158 13.39 -9.80 7.58
N TRP A 159 12.38 -10.63 7.76
CA TRP A 159 12.45 -12.05 7.45
C TRP A 159 12.57 -12.30 5.95
N LYS A 160 11.84 -11.56 5.10
CA LYS A 160 12.02 -11.68 3.64
C LYS A 160 13.48 -11.46 3.23
N LYS A 161 14.12 -10.40 3.75
CA LYS A 161 15.55 -10.14 3.51
C LYS A 161 16.45 -11.28 3.98
N ARG A 162 16.08 -11.96 5.06
CA ARG A 162 16.86 -13.07 5.67
C ARG A 162 16.69 -14.40 4.92
N VAL A 163 15.50 -14.71 4.43
CA VAL A 163 15.19 -15.99 3.75
C VAL A 163 15.55 -15.97 2.27
N GLY A 164 15.74 -14.78 1.67
CA GLY A 164 16.15 -14.61 0.28
C GLY A 164 15.12 -15.18 -0.69
N ASP A 165 15.56 -16.12 -1.52
CA ASP A 165 14.74 -16.73 -2.58
C ASP A 165 13.74 -17.76 -2.07
N VAL A 166 13.85 -18.18 -0.79
CA VAL A 166 12.83 -19.06 -0.18
C VAL A 166 11.53 -18.27 -0.02
N PRO A 167 10.41 -18.73 -0.61
CA PRO A 167 9.12 -18.06 -0.47
C PRO A 167 8.71 -17.89 1.00
N LEU A 168 8.24 -16.69 1.34
CA LEU A 168 7.74 -16.34 2.65
C LEU A 168 6.21 -16.17 2.60
N VAL A 169 5.52 -16.92 3.45
CA VAL A 169 4.05 -16.88 3.56
C VAL A 169 3.65 -16.13 4.82
N ALA A 170 2.85 -15.07 4.68
CA ALA A 170 2.26 -14.36 5.82
C ALA A 170 0.99 -15.08 6.31
N ILE A 171 0.91 -15.40 7.60
CA ILE A 171 -0.24 -16.11 8.18
C ILE A 171 -0.75 -15.40 9.44
N GLY A 172 -2.05 -15.55 9.73
CA GLY A 172 -2.69 -15.06 10.97
C GLY A 172 -3.24 -13.63 10.89
N GLY A 173 -4.57 -13.51 11.09
CA GLY A 173 -5.29 -12.23 11.14
C GLY A 173 -5.47 -11.52 9.80
N LEU A 174 -5.30 -12.26 8.69
CA LEU A 174 -5.34 -11.77 7.33
C LEU A 174 -6.77 -11.46 6.84
N THR A 175 -6.89 -10.39 6.06
CA THR A 175 -8.05 -9.92 5.27
C THR A 175 -7.53 -9.52 3.88
N PRO A 176 -8.37 -9.26 2.86
CA PRO A 176 -7.91 -8.81 1.55
C PRO A 176 -7.02 -7.56 1.62
N SER A 177 -7.36 -6.57 2.46
CA SER A 177 -6.52 -5.36 2.65
C SER A 177 -5.17 -5.70 3.28
N ARG A 178 -5.16 -6.52 4.33
CA ARG A 178 -3.92 -6.95 5.00
C ARG A 178 -3.07 -7.86 4.15
N ALA A 179 -3.67 -8.62 3.23
CA ALA A 179 -2.94 -9.40 2.23
C ALA A 179 -2.10 -8.48 1.35
N CYS A 180 -2.68 -7.38 0.86
CA CYS A 180 -1.95 -6.38 0.08
C CYS A 180 -0.77 -5.82 0.89
N LEU A 181 -0.98 -5.50 2.17
CA LEU A 181 0.09 -5.03 3.05
C LEU A 181 1.20 -6.08 3.24
N ALA A 182 0.83 -7.34 3.47
CA ALA A 182 1.80 -8.43 3.65
C ALA A 182 2.64 -8.68 2.39
N LEU A 183 1.99 -8.68 1.22
CA LEU A 183 2.65 -8.85 -0.07
C LEU A 183 3.55 -7.66 -0.39
N ALA A 184 3.11 -6.43 -0.11
CA ALA A 184 3.92 -5.21 -0.25
C ALA A 184 5.13 -5.20 0.71
N ALA A 185 4.98 -5.77 1.91
CA ALA A 185 6.09 -5.97 2.85
C ALA A 185 7.06 -7.11 2.45
N GLY A 186 6.80 -7.79 1.31
CA GLY A 186 7.70 -8.77 0.72
C GLY A 186 7.29 -10.23 0.92
N ALA A 187 6.12 -10.52 1.50
CA ALA A 187 5.60 -11.90 1.47
C ALA A 187 5.33 -12.31 0.01
N ASP A 188 5.60 -13.57 -0.30
CA ASP A 188 5.30 -14.17 -1.60
C ASP A 188 3.86 -14.68 -1.65
N SER A 189 3.25 -14.93 -0.48
CA SER A 189 1.86 -15.36 -0.38
C SER A 189 1.20 -14.96 0.95
N ALA A 190 -0.11 -14.70 0.93
CA ALA A 190 -0.92 -14.42 2.10
C ALA A 190 -1.89 -15.58 2.37
N CYS A 191 -1.77 -16.19 3.56
CA CYS A 191 -2.53 -17.37 3.93
C CYS A 191 -3.71 -17.04 4.85
N VAL A 192 -4.88 -17.58 4.50
CA VAL A 192 -6.14 -17.26 5.18
C VAL A 192 -7.02 -18.48 5.36
N VAL A 193 -7.85 -18.44 6.40
CA VAL A 193 -8.86 -19.45 6.70
C VAL A 193 -10.17 -18.83 7.16
N THR A 194 -10.16 -18.11 8.29
CA THR A 194 -11.38 -17.63 8.95
C THR A 194 -12.09 -16.56 8.16
N ASP A 195 -11.33 -15.66 7.54
CA ASP A 195 -11.90 -14.53 6.82
C ASP A 195 -12.73 -14.99 5.61
N VAL A 196 -12.38 -16.12 4.99
CA VAL A 196 -13.18 -16.75 3.91
C VAL A 196 -14.24 -17.68 4.49
N LEU A 197 -13.84 -18.69 5.27
CA LEU A 197 -14.76 -19.77 5.68
C LEU A 197 -15.83 -19.34 6.67
N ARG A 198 -15.62 -18.24 7.41
CA ARG A 198 -16.60 -17.67 8.35
C ARG A 198 -17.31 -16.43 7.80
N ALA A 199 -17.05 -16.04 6.55
CA ALA A 199 -17.82 -14.98 5.91
C ALA A 199 -19.29 -15.40 5.77
N SER A 200 -20.20 -14.43 5.81
CA SER A 200 -21.62 -14.68 5.50
C SER A 200 -21.83 -15.19 4.08
N ASP A 201 -20.94 -14.80 3.16
CA ASP A 201 -20.86 -15.25 1.78
C ASP A 201 -19.39 -15.59 1.44
N PRO A 202 -18.98 -16.85 1.60
CA PRO A 202 -17.61 -17.30 1.33
C PRO A 202 -17.18 -17.14 -0.13
N GLU A 203 -18.09 -17.30 -1.09
CA GLU A 203 -17.80 -17.14 -2.53
C GLU A 203 -17.47 -15.69 -2.88
N THR A 204 -18.33 -14.74 -2.48
CA THR A 204 -18.05 -13.31 -2.69
C THR A 204 -16.74 -12.91 -2.02
N ARG A 205 -16.51 -13.37 -0.78
CA ARG A 205 -15.26 -13.09 -0.07
C ARG A 205 -14.03 -13.69 -0.77
N THR A 206 -14.17 -14.87 -1.36
CA THR A 206 -13.11 -15.49 -2.17
C THR A 206 -12.79 -14.66 -3.41
N VAL A 207 -13.80 -14.12 -4.10
CA VAL A 207 -13.59 -13.22 -5.25
C VAL A 207 -12.84 -11.95 -4.83
N GLU A 208 -13.16 -11.37 -3.67
CA GLU A 208 -12.43 -10.23 -3.12
C GLU A 208 -10.95 -10.56 -2.88
N TRP A 209 -10.65 -11.74 -2.33
CA TRP A 209 -9.28 -12.22 -2.15
C TRP A 209 -8.54 -12.43 -3.46
N VAL A 210 -9.18 -13.07 -4.45
CA VAL A 210 -8.61 -13.26 -5.79
C VAL A 210 -8.30 -11.91 -6.44
N THR A 211 -9.24 -10.96 -6.35
CA THR A 211 -9.09 -9.60 -6.90
C THR A 211 -7.98 -8.82 -6.20
N ALA A 212 -7.95 -8.86 -4.86
CA ALA A 212 -6.95 -8.14 -4.07
C ALA A 212 -5.52 -8.62 -4.31
N THR A 213 -5.35 -9.89 -4.65
CA THR A 213 -4.02 -10.50 -4.87
C THR A 213 -3.63 -10.55 -6.35
N ALA A 214 -4.54 -10.23 -7.27
CA ALA A 214 -4.29 -10.26 -8.72
C ALA A 214 -3.06 -9.44 -9.16
N PRO A 215 -2.79 -8.22 -8.63
CA PRO A 215 -1.60 -7.45 -9.00
C PRO A 215 -0.27 -8.18 -8.74
N TRP A 216 -0.24 -9.13 -7.81
CA TRP A 216 0.95 -9.94 -7.50
C TRP A 216 1.04 -11.24 -8.31
N ARG A 217 -0.02 -11.61 -9.05
CA ARG A 217 0.02 -12.68 -10.07
C ARG A 217 0.55 -12.18 -11.41
N ASP A 218 0.08 -11.01 -11.82
CA ASP A 218 0.22 -10.53 -13.20
C ASP A 218 1.42 -9.59 -13.42
N ALA A 219 1.97 -8.99 -12.35
CA ALA A 219 3.11 -8.07 -12.44
C ALA A 219 4.36 -8.66 -11.76
N SER A 220 5.44 -8.84 -12.53
CA SER A 220 6.63 -9.57 -12.08
C SER A 220 7.74 -8.69 -11.49
N GLU A 221 7.61 -7.35 -11.46
CA GLU A 221 8.67 -6.48 -10.90
C GLU A 221 8.12 -5.34 -10.04
N LEU A 222 7.20 -4.52 -10.56
CA LEU A 222 6.79 -3.26 -9.91
C LEU A 222 5.98 -3.42 -8.62
N THR A 223 5.26 -4.53 -8.43
CA THR A 223 4.46 -4.82 -7.21
C THR A 223 5.25 -5.61 -6.16
N ARG A 224 6.41 -6.17 -6.54
CA ARG A 224 7.26 -7.00 -5.66
C ARG A 224 8.49 -6.25 -5.12
N GLY A 225 8.88 -5.14 -5.75
CA GLY A 225 9.89 -4.23 -5.23
C GLY A 225 10.43 -3.27 -6.30
N PHE A 226 11.02 -2.16 -5.84
CA PHE A 226 11.79 -1.24 -6.67
C PHE A 226 12.91 -0.63 -5.82
N SER A 227 13.90 0.00 -6.44
CA SER A 227 14.88 0.79 -5.68
C SER A 227 14.25 2.15 -5.34
N PRO A 228 14.32 2.60 -4.08
CA PRO A 228 13.69 3.86 -3.71
C PRO A 228 14.39 5.03 -4.42
N ASP A 229 13.61 5.99 -4.91
CA ASP A 229 14.09 7.25 -5.49
C ASP A 229 14.70 8.15 -4.41
N TYR A 230 14.14 8.10 -3.19
CA TYR A 230 14.66 8.78 -2.00
C TYR A 230 15.35 7.75 -1.10
N ALA A 231 16.66 7.90 -0.89
CA ALA A 231 17.46 6.94 -0.13
C ALA A 231 17.02 6.73 1.32
N GLY A 232 16.30 7.70 1.91
CA GLY A 232 15.74 7.60 3.27
C GLY A 232 14.38 6.91 3.35
N ALA A 233 13.84 6.38 2.24
CA ALA A 233 12.57 5.65 2.23
C ALA A 233 12.76 4.14 2.23
N ASP A 234 11.91 3.45 3.00
CA ASP A 234 11.65 2.02 2.81
C ASP A 234 10.61 1.83 1.69
N VAL A 235 10.75 0.79 0.88
CA VAL A 235 9.83 0.52 -0.22
C VAL A 235 8.65 -0.31 0.26
N PHE A 236 7.44 0.17 -0.04
CA PHE A 236 6.18 -0.48 0.30
C PHE A 236 5.22 -0.38 -0.90
N PRO A 237 5.36 -1.24 -1.92
CA PRO A 237 4.72 -1.02 -3.22
C PRO A 237 3.19 -1.00 -3.15
N SER A 238 2.60 0.08 -3.67
CA SER A 238 1.17 0.13 -3.97
C SER A 238 0.91 -0.34 -5.40
N PRO A 239 -0.12 -1.17 -5.66
CA PRO A 239 -0.50 -1.57 -7.01
C PRO A 239 -1.22 -0.44 -7.79
N ASN A 240 -1.60 0.65 -7.11
CA ASN A 240 -2.47 1.69 -7.66
C ASN A 240 -1.67 2.76 -8.39
N HIS A 241 -1.14 2.46 -9.57
CA HIS A 241 -0.38 3.44 -10.34
C HIS A 241 -0.42 3.15 -11.84
N GLY A 242 -0.20 4.19 -12.64
CA GLY A 242 -0.25 4.13 -14.10
C GLY A 242 1.02 4.64 -14.78
N PRO A 243 1.09 4.57 -16.12
CA PRO A 243 2.12 5.27 -16.87
C PRO A 243 2.02 6.78 -16.63
N ARG A 244 3.17 7.45 -16.53
CA ARG A 244 3.23 8.90 -16.36
C ARG A 244 3.26 9.60 -17.71
N ALA A 245 2.35 10.53 -17.92
CA ALA A 245 2.20 11.25 -19.19
C ALA A 245 2.94 12.60 -19.23
N LYS A 246 3.44 13.09 -18.09
CA LYS A 246 4.03 14.43 -17.96
C LYS A 246 5.32 14.40 -17.15
N ALA A 247 6.18 15.37 -17.37
CA ALA A 247 7.32 15.60 -16.49
C ALA A 247 6.84 16.10 -15.13
N VAL A 248 7.54 15.66 -14.07
CA VAL A 248 7.31 16.17 -12.71
C VAL A 248 7.71 17.64 -12.67
N SER A 249 6.80 18.49 -12.18
CA SER A 249 7.00 19.94 -12.03
C SER A 249 6.40 20.52 -10.75
N ALA A 250 5.74 19.69 -9.93
CA ALA A 250 5.12 20.09 -8.68
C ALA A 250 5.24 19.00 -7.60
N LEU A 251 5.15 19.43 -6.35
CA LEU A 251 5.06 18.58 -5.16
C LEU A 251 3.75 18.90 -4.46
N ILE A 252 2.91 17.90 -4.24
CA ILE A 252 1.62 18.05 -3.58
C ILE A 252 1.64 17.34 -2.24
N LEU A 253 1.37 18.09 -1.17
CA LEU A 253 1.29 17.59 0.20
C LEU A 253 -0.17 17.32 0.56
N HIS A 254 -0.40 16.17 1.19
CA HIS A 254 -1.70 15.68 1.65
C HIS A 254 -1.58 15.34 3.14
N TYR A 255 -2.71 15.31 3.84
CA TYR A 255 -2.85 14.44 5.00
C TYR A 255 -3.73 13.26 4.62
N THR A 256 -3.65 12.18 5.40
CA THR A 256 -4.50 11.01 5.18
C THR A 256 -5.96 11.24 5.57
N GLY A 257 -6.21 11.98 6.66
CA GLY A 257 -7.55 12.28 7.14
C GLY A 257 -8.21 11.03 7.72
N MET A 258 -7.39 10.13 8.26
CA MET A 258 -7.81 8.83 8.76
C MET A 258 -7.35 8.66 10.22
N PRO A 259 -8.08 7.88 11.04
CA PRO A 259 -7.75 7.70 12.45
C PRO A 259 -6.40 7.02 12.71
N THR A 260 -5.89 6.22 11.77
CA THR A 260 -4.63 5.48 11.93
C THR A 260 -3.83 5.47 10.63
N ALA A 261 -2.49 5.50 10.75
CA ALA A 261 -1.57 5.31 9.63
C ALA A 261 -1.76 3.96 8.93
N GLU A 262 -1.95 2.87 9.69
CA GLU A 262 -2.19 1.53 9.13
C GLU A 262 -3.43 1.54 8.22
N GLY A 263 -4.54 2.13 8.66
CA GLY A 263 -5.76 2.21 7.86
C GLY A 263 -5.58 3.06 6.59
N ALA A 264 -4.78 4.12 6.66
CA ALA A 264 -4.43 4.92 5.49
C ALA A 264 -3.58 4.14 4.49
N LEU A 265 -2.58 3.41 4.97
CA LEU A 265 -1.72 2.57 4.14
C LEU A 265 -2.50 1.41 3.49
N GLU A 266 -3.42 0.78 4.25
CA GLU A 266 -4.36 -0.23 3.71
C GLU A 266 -5.15 0.34 2.52
N LEU A 267 -5.67 1.56 2.65
CA LEU A 267 -6.45 2.22 1.61
C LEU A 267 -5.60 2.56 0.37
N LEU A 268 -4.41 3.11 0.57
CA LEU A 268 -3.49 3.51 -0.51
C LEU A 268 -2.90 2.32 -1.28
N CYS A 269 -2.86 1.13 -0.65
CA CYS A 269 -2.33 -0.10 -1.26
C CYS A 269 -3.43 -1.08 -1.70
N SER A 270 -4.70 -0.73 -1.48
CA SER A 270 -5.82 -1.59 -1.85
C SER A 270 -6.07 -1.51 -3.36
N PRO A 271 -5.97 -2.59 -4.14
CA PRO A 271 -6.13 -2.55 -5.60
C PRO A 271 -7.57 -2.27 -6.06
N ILE A 272 -8.54 -2.38 -5.16
CA ILE A 272 -9.93 -1.99 -5.42
C ILE A 272 -10.18 -0.50 -5.16
N ARG A 273 -9.18 0.22 -4.64
CA ARG A 273 -9.22 1.65 -4.40
C ARG A 273 -8.32 2.31 -5.44
N GLU A 274 -8.87 3.16 -6.30
CA GLU A 274 -8.09 3.85 -7.32
C GLU A 274 -7.37 5.10 -6.75
N VAL A 275 -6.60 4.91 -5.68
CA VAL A 275 -5.89 5.97 -4.97
C VAL A 275 -4.55 5.48 -4.43
N SER A 276 -3.53 6.33 -4.50
CA SER A 276 -2.18 6.11 -3.97
C SER A 276 -1.43 7.43 -3.89
N ALA A 277 -0.25 7.41 -3.24
CA ALA A 277 0.72 8.48 -3.29
C ALA A 277 2.10 7.92 -3.66
N HIS A 278 3.06 8.80 -3.93
CA HIS A 278 4.44 8.35 -4.16
C HIS A 278 5.11 8.01 -2.84
N TYR A 279 4.87 8.85 -1.83
CA TYR A 279 5.42 8.68 -0.50
C TYR A 279 4.33 8.75 0.56
N PHE A 280 4.57 8.07 1.66
CA PHE A 280 3.77 8.08 2.87
C PHE A 280 4.69 8.34 4.07
N VAL A 281 4.37 9.30 4.93
CA VAL A 281 5.17 9.64 6.12
C VAL A 281 4.38 9.31 7.38
N GLU A 282 4.88 8.37 8.16
CA GLU A 282 4.30 7.95 9.45
C GLU A 282 4.51 9.00 10.55
N GLU A 283 3.74 8.89 11.64
CA GLU A 283 3.80 9.81 12.78
C GLU A 283 5.18 9.81 13.48
N ASP A 284 5.93 8.70 13.38
CA ASP A 284 7.28 8.56 13.94
C ASP A 284 8.40 9.08 13.03
N GLY A 285 8.06 9.54 11.82
CA GLY A 285 8.99 10.04 10.82
C GLY A 285 9.49 9.01 9.81
N ARG A 286 9.09 7.74 9.91
CA ARG A 286 9.42 6.77 8.85
C ARG A 286 8.77 7.20 7.53
N VAL A 287 9.54 7.07 6.45
CA VAL A 287 9.11 7.38 5.09
C VAL A 287 8.99 6.09 4.31
N LEU A 288 7.80 5.82 3.79
CA LEU A 288 7.56 4.73 2.86
C LEU A 288 7.43 5.29 1.45
N GLN A 289 8.08 4.66 0.48
CA GLN A 289 7.83 4.93 -0.93
C GLN A 289 6.88 3.86 -1.50
N LEU A 290 5.70 4.29 -1.95
CA LEU A 290 4.66 3.40 -2.46
C LEU A 290 4.69 3.25 -3.97
N VAL A 291 5.07 4.31 -4.68
CA VAL A 291 5.09 4.34 -6.14
C VAL A 291 6.40 4.98 -6.60
N PRO A 292 7.14 4.37 -7.55
CA PRO A 292 8.31 4.99 -8.17
C PRO A 292 7.95 6.35 -8.76
N GLU A 293 8.80 7.35 -8.59
CA GLU A 293 8.52 8.71 -9.06
C GLU A 293 8.36 8.80 -10.59
N GLU A 294 8.93 7.87 -11.35
CA GLU A 294 8.72 7.77 -12.80
C GLU A 294 7.29 7.31 -13.19
N ARG A 295 6.57 6.67 -12.27
CA ARG A 295 5.19 6.21 -12.47
C ARG A 295 4.21 7.26 -11.95
N ARG A 296 2.96 7.22 -12.43
CA ARG A 296 1.88 8.11 -12.00
C ARG A 296 1.13 7.49 -10.83
N ALA A 297 1.37 7.97 -9.61
CA ALA A 297 0.47 7.71 -8.49
C ALA A 297 -0.88 8.45 -8.65
N TRP A 298 -1.90 8.01 -7.93
CA TRP A 298 -3.27 8.50 -8.05
C TRP A 298 -3.70 9.27 -6.79
N HIS A 299 -3.11 10.44 -6.55
CA HIS A 299 -3.33 11.24 -5.33
C HIS A 299 -4.16 12.52 -5.56
N ALA A 300 -3.94 13.23 -6.68
CA ALA A 300 -4.51 14.56 -6.93
C ALA A 300 -5.99 14.52 -7.37
N GLY A 301 -6.39 13.50 -8.13
CA GLY A 301 -7.73 13.40 -8.72
C GLY A 301 -8.01 14.51 -9.75
N VAL A 302 -9.27 14.98 -9.80
CA VAL A 302 -9.66 16.12 -10.66
C VAL A 302 -9.12 17.42 -10.05
N SER A 303 -8.09 18.00 -10.66
CA SER A 303 -7.32 19.10 -10.07
C SER A 303 -6.83 20.08 -11.12
N TYR A 304 -6.34 21.24 -10.69
CA TYR A 304 -5.72 22.22 -11.58
C TYR A 304 -4.70 23.09 -10.86
N TRP A 305 -3.60 23.42 -11.54
CA TRP A 305 -2.71 24.51 -11.11
C TRP A 305 -1.97 25.14 -12.29
N ALA A 306 -2.10 26.45 -12.45
CA ALA A 306 -1.37 27.26 -13.44
C ALA A 306 -1.38 26.64 -14.86
N GLY A 307 -2.58 26.25 -15.33
CA GLY A 307 -2.81 25.66 -16.65
C GLY A 307 -2.66 24.14 -16.72
N GLU A 308 -2.08 23.50 -15.71
CA GLU A 308 -1.99 22.04 -15.64
C GLU A 308 -3.28 21.43 -15.08
N THR A 309 -3.81 20.39 -15.72
CA THR A 309 -5.06 19.71 -15.35
C THR A 309 -4.86 18.26 -14.92
N ASP A 310 -3.74 17.62 -15.27
CA ASP A 310 -3.38 16.27 -14.84
C ASP A 310 -2.25 16.33 -13.81
N MET A 311 -2.57 16.86 -12.63
CA MET A 311 -1.58 17.00 -11.55
C MET A 311 -1.04 15.64 -11.08
N ASN A 312 -1.80 14.55 -11.18
CA ASN A 312 -1.28 13.21 -10.91
C ASN A 312 -0.04 12.89 -11.78
N SER A 313 -0.05 13.24 -13.07
CA SER A 313 1.11 13.05 -13.94
C SER A 313 2.18 14.13 -13.76
N ALA A 314 1.79 15.35 -13.40
CA ALA A 314 2.71 16.48 -13.32
C ALA A 314 3.38 16.65 -11.95
N SER A 315 3.04 15.81 -10.96
CA SER A 315 3.54 15.98 -9.60
C SER A 315 3.98 14.69 -8.91
N ILE A 316 4.72 14.90 -7.82
CA ILE A 316 4.94 13.92 -6.75
C ILE A 316 3.95 14.23 -5.63
N GLY A 317 3.41 13.19 -5.02
CA GLY A 317 2.41 13.25 -3.97
C GLY A 317 2.96 12.62 -2.71
N VAL A 318 2.89 13.36 -1.60
CA VAL A 318 3.31 12.92 -0.27
C VAL A 318 2.09 12.90 0.65
N GLU A 319 1.69 11.71 1.08
CA GLU A 319 0.66 11.50 2.09
C GLU A 319 1.28 11.52 3.49
N ILE A 320 0.71 12.31 4.39
CA ILE A 320 1.23 12.48 5.76
C ILE A 320 0.19 11.91 6.72
N ALA A 321 0.58 10.89 7.50
CA ALA A 321 -0.30 10.23 8.45
C ALA A 321 -0.77 11.25 9.51
N HIS A 322 -2.01 11.71 9.38
CA HIS A 322 -2.61 12.66 10.30
C HIS A 322 -4.14 12.64 10.12
N PRO A 323 -4.93 12.61 11.21
CA PRO A 323 -6.40 12.56 11.12
C PRO A 323 -7.02 13.84 10.58
N GLY A 324 -6.23 14.92 10.47
CA GLY A 324 -6.65 16.18 9.89
C GLY A 324 -7.76 16.82 10.72
N HIS A 325 -8.84 17.21 10.05
CA HIS A 325 -9.97 17.85 10.71
C HIS A 325 -10.84 16.90 11.55
N ILE A 326 -10.63 15.58 11.46
CA ILE A 326 -11.33 14.60 12.30
C ILE A 326 -10.87 14.73 13.75
N ASP A 327 -9.57 14.94 13.96
CA ASP A 327 -8.94 15.14 15.26
C ASP A 327 -7.82 16.17 15.13
N PRO A 328 -8.14 17.48 15.22
CA PRO A 328 -7.17 18.54 14.95
C PRO A 328 -6.09 18.64 16.04
N HIS A 329 -4.85 18.29 15.69
CA HIS A 329 -3.67 18.49 16.53
C HIS A 329 -2.44 18.86 15.69
N PRO A 330 -1.34 19.32 16.32
CA PRO A 330 -0.09 19.53 15.60
C PRO A 330 0.53 18.21 15.12
N PHE A 331 1.08 18.23 13.91
CA PHE A 331 1.90 17.12 13.39
C PHE A 331 3.12 16.89 14.31
N PRO A 332 3.48 15.63 14.61
CA PRO A 332 4.68 15.32 15.38
C PRO A 332 5.96 15.92 14.78
N PRO A 333 6.91 16.43 15.60
CA PRO A 333 8.14 17.03 15.11
C PRO A 333 8.97 16.12 14.20
N ALA A 334 9.12 14.83 14.55
CA ALA A 334 9.86 13.85 13.75
C ALA A 334 9.24 13.62 12.36
N GLN A 335 7.91 13.63 12.29
CA GLN A 335 7.16 13.55 11.03
C GLN A 335 7.44 14.77 10.15
N ILE A 336 7.40 15.99 10.71
CA ILE A 336 7.67 17.22 9.97
C ILE A 336 9.13 17.32 9.51
N GLU A 337 10.11 16.92 10.33
CA GLU A 337 11.52 16.83 9.91
C GLU A 337 11.70 15.91 8.70
N SER A 338 11.00 14.79 8.68
CA SER A 338 11.04 13.82 7.60
C SER A 338 10.37 14.35 6.33
N VAL A 339 9.22 15.03 6.45
CA VAL A 339 8.56 15.73 5.35
C VAL A 339 9.46 16.80 4.76
N ILE A 340 10.15 17.60 5.59
CA ILE A 340 11.09 18.63 5.13
C ILE A 340 12.24 18.01 4.34
N THR A 341 12.88 16.98 4.91
CA THR A 341 14.05 16.32 4.30
C THR A 341 13.68 15.67 2.97
N LEU A 342 12.58 14.91 2.94
CA LEU A 342 12.03 14.30 1.74
C LEU A 342 11.68 15.36 0.68
N SER A 343 10.95 16.41 1.07
CA SER A 343 10.49 17.44 0.14
C SER A 343 11.65 18.22 -0.47
N ARG A 344 12.70 18.51 0.31
CA ARG A 344 13.91 19.17 -0.19
C ARG A 344 14.60 18.31 -1.24
N ASP A 345 14.80 17.03 -0.94
CA ASP A 345 15.41 16.06 -1.87
C ASP A 345 14.62 15.93 -3.18
N ILE A 346 13.29 15.77 -3.10
CA ILE A 346 12.42 15.73 -4.29
C ILE A 346 12.55 17.03 -5.10
N CYS A 347 12.47 18.19 -4.44
CA CYS A 347 12.53 19.48 -5.12
C CYS A 347 13.88 19.70 -5.80
N GLU A 348 14.99 19.27 -5.20
CA GLU A 348 16.32 19.35 -5.78
C GLU A 348 16.45 18.42 -7.00
N ARG A 349 16.16 17.12 -6.84
CA ARG A 349 16.28 16.11 -7.91
C ARG A 349 15.39 16.43 -9.11
N ARG A 350 14.18 16.93 -8.86
CA ARG A 350 13.17 17.23 -9.89
C ARG A 350 13.14 18.70 -10.32
N ARG A 351 13.98 19.56 -9.72
CA ARG A 351 14.03 21.01 -9.96
C ARG A 351 12.65 21.68 -9.84
N ILE A 352 11.90 21.31 -8.81
CA ILE A 352 10.57 21.87 -8.55
C ILE A 352 10.75 23.28 -8.00
N ALA A 353 10.10 24.25 -8.64
CA ALA A 353 10.13 25.63 -8.17
C ALA A 353 9.43 25.76 -6.81
N PRO A 354 9.89 26.63 -5.89
CA PRO A 354 9.26 26.81 -4.58
C PRO A 354 7.74 27.05 -4.63
N ARG A 355 7.26 27.88 -5.56
CA ARG A 355 5.82 28.13 -5.81
C ARG A 355 5.02 26.94 -6.36
N ARG A 356 5.66 25.80 -6.59
CA ARG A 356 5.05 24.54 -7.07
C ARG A 356 5.05 23.46 -5.99
N VAL A 357 5.41 23.80 -4.75
CA VAL A 357 5.09 23.00 -3.57
C VAL A 357 3.74 23.48 -3.05
N LEU A 358 2.73 22.63 -3.11
CA LEU A 358 1.33 23.01 -2.97
C LEU A 358 0.58 22.07 -2.02
N ALA A 359 -0.50 22.57 -1.44
CA ALA A 359 -1.51 21.76 -0.77
C ALA A 359 -2.38 20.99 -1.78
N HIS A 360 -3.02 19.91 -1.36
CA HIS A 360 -4.11 19.34 -2.18
C HIS A 360 -5.27 20.33 -2.31
N SER A 361 -5.54 21.10 -1.26
CA SER A 361 -6.56 22.16 -1.27
C SER A 361 -6.25 23.28 -2.27
N ASP A 362 -4.98 23.53 -2.60
CA ASP A 362 -4.64 24.54 -3.61
C ASP A 362 -5.10 24.14 -5.00
N ILE A 363 -4.89 22.87 -5.34
CA ILE A 363 -5.17 22.34 -6.67
C ILE A 363 -6.61 21.84 -6.83
N ALA A 364 -7.35 21.73 -5.72
CA ALA A 364 -8.74 21.29 -5.70
C ALA A 364 -9.60 21.98 -4.59
N PRO A 365 -9.74 23.32 -4.60
CA PRO A 365 -10.29 24.08 -3.46
C PRO A 365 -11.70 23.69 -3.02
N ARG A 366 -12.57 23.29 -3.96
CA ARG A 366 -13.96 22.88 -3.68
C ARG A 366 -14.11 21.50 -3.05
N ARG A 367 -13.04 20.70 -3.09
CA ARG A 367 -13.11 19.26 -2.91
C ARG A 367 -12.15 18.75 -1.83
N LYS A 368 -11.12 19.52 -1.53
CA LYS A 368 -10.00 19.14 -0.66
C LYS A 368 -9.64 20.30 0.26
N ILE A 369 -9.26 19.96 1.48
CA ILE A 369 -8.87 20.91 2.53
C ILE A 369 -7.51 20.57 3.14
N ASP A 370 -6.95 19.42 2.78
CA ASP A 370 -5.65 18.92 3.22
C ASP A 370 -4.47 19.66 2.53
N PRO A 371 -3.30 19.74 3.18
CA PRO A 371 -2.97 19.21 4.51
C PRO A 371 -3.49 20.09 5.68
N GLY A 372 -4.35 21.07 5.39
CA GLY A 372 -5.04 21.89 6.38
C GLY A 372 -4.20 23.00 6.97
N GLU A 373 -4.85 23.89 7.72
CA GLU A 373 -4.22 25.02 8.41
C GLU A 373 -3.31 24.61 9.56
N PHE A 374 -3.38 23.36 10.01
CA PHE A 374 -2.50 22.80 11.05
C PHE A 374 -1.12 22.42 10.51
N PHE A 375 -0.97 22.29 9.19
CA PHE A 375 0.31 21.97 8.56
C PHE A 375 1.27 23.17 8.61
N PRO A 376 2.52 23.00 9.08
CA PRO A 376 3.44 24.09 9.35
C PRO A 376 4.17 24.59 8.08
N TRP A 377 3.44 25.24 7.17
CA TRP A 377 3.97 25.77 5.91
C TRP A 377 5.18 26.71 6.09
N GLU A 378 5.17 27.56 7.12
CA GLU A 378 6.26 28.48 7.44
C GLU A 378 7.54 27.71 7.79
N THR A 379 7.43 26.63 8.57
CA THR A 379 8.58 25.79 8.94
C THR A 379 9.19 25.11 7.72
N LEU A 380 8.37 24.65 6.75
CA LEU A 380 8.87 24.12 5.48
C LEU A 380 9.63 25.19 4.68
N ALA A 381 9.05 26.39 4.56
CA ALA A 381 9.63 27.49 3.79
C ALA A 381 10.94 27.99 4.41
N GLU A 382 11.02 28.12 5.74
CA GLU A 382 12.27 28.42 6.47
C GLU A 382 13.36 27.37 6.22
N ALA A 383 12.95 26.11 6.02
CA ALA A 383 13.84 25.01 5.66
C ALA A 383 14.16 24.93 4.15
N GLY A 384 13.73 25.92 3.35
CA GLY A 384 14.00 26.03 1.91
C GLY A 384 13.05 25.22 1.02
N VAL A 385 11.91 24.76 1.54
CA VAL A 385 10.90 24.00 0.79
C VAL A 385 9.63 24.81 0.67
N GLY A 386 9.19 25.05 -0.56
CA GLY A 386 7.99 25.85 -0.81
C GLY A 386 8.23 27.34 -0.68
N HIS A 387 7.16 28.12 -0.78
CA HIS A 387 7.23 29.57 -0.78
C HIS A 387 6.22 30.14 0.20
N MET A 388 6.70 30.89 1.19
CA MET A 388 5.87 31.62 2.14
C MET A 388 6.39 33.05 2.30
N LEU A 389 5.48 33.97 2.57
CA LEU A 389 5.79 35.31 3.04
C LEU A 389 5.27 35.48 4.46
N ALA A 390 5.91 36.36 5.23
CA ALA A 390 5.38 36.77 6.52
C ALA A 390 3.93 37.29 6.36
N PRO A 391 2.96 36.78 7.14
CA PRO A 391 1.57 37.20 7.07
C PRO A 391 1.45 38.71 7.20
N SER A 392 0.55 39.31 6.43
CA SER A 392 0.24 40.73 6.57
C SER A 392 -0.48 40.96 7.91
N PRO A 393 -0.18 42.06 8.62
CA PRO A 393 -0.87 42.39 9.87
C PRO A 393 -2.38 42.47 9.65
N ALA A 394 -3.16 42.24 10.70
CA ALA A 394 -4.61 42.42 10.64
C ALA A 394 -4.92 43.89 10.28
N MET A 395 -5.60 44.08 9.16
CA MET A 395 -5.99 45.40 8.68
C MET A 395 -7.52 45.53 8.77
N GLU A 396 -7.99 46.64 9.30
CA GLU A 396 -9.42 46.96 9.33
C GLU A 396 -9.90 47.37 7.94
N GLY A 397 -11.10 46.91 7.56
CA GLY A 397 -11.71 47.25 6.29
C GLY A 397 -12.84 46.29 5.91
N PRO A 398 -13.66 46.64 4.90
CA PRO A 398 -14.64 45.73 4.35
C PRO A 398 -13.94 44.53 3.69
N ALA A 399 -14.44 43.32 3.93
CA ALA A 399 -14.00 42.12 3.24
C ALA A 399 -14.89 41.85 2.02
N LEU A 400 -14.33 41.23 0.98
CA LEU A 400 -15.13 40.63 -0.08
C LEU A 400 -15.63 39.26 0.39
N GLU A 401 -16.91 38.98 0.22
CA GLU A 401 -17.57 37.78 0.69
C GLU A 401 -18.71 37.34 -0.23
N LEU A 402 -19.30 36.18 0.07
CA LEU A 402 -20.32 35.54 -0.76
C LEU A 402 -21.44 36.52 -1.16
N ASP A 403 -21.90 36.39 -2.40
CA ASP A 403 -22.95 37.20 -3.02
C ASP A 403 -22.58 38.67 -3.30
N MET A 404 -21.38 39.12 -2.94
CA MET A 404 -20.87 40.42 -3.42
C MET A 404 -20.53 40.36 -4.91
N ALA A 405 -20.66 41.50 -5.60
CA ALA A 405 -20.30 41.61 -7.01
C ALA A 405 -19.63 42.96 -7.33
N GLY A 406 -18.83 42.99 -8.38
CA GLY A 406 -18.23 44.20 -8.92
C GLY A 406 -16.74 44.07 -9.27
N ALA A 407 -16.13 45.20 -9.64
CA ALA A 407 -14.76 45.24 -10.14
C ALA A 407 -13.72 44.72 -9.13
N ALA A 408 -13.94 44.93 -7.83
CA ALA A 408 -13.04 44.42 -6.78
C ALA A 408 -13.01 42.89 -6.73
N VAL A 409 -14.17 42.24 -6.91
CA VAL A 409 -14.28 40.78 -6.97
C VAL A 409 -13.63 40.26 -8.25
N SER A 410 -13.92 40.88 -9.39
CA SER A 410 -13.29 40.57 -10.69
C SER A 410 -11.75 40.61 -10.57
N HIS A 411 -11.23 41.66 -9.96
CA HIS A 411 -9.79 41.82 -9.75
C HIS A 411 -9.20 40.73 -8.87
N LEU A 412 -9.83 40.42 -7.73
CA LEU A 412 -9.40 39.33 -6.85
C LEU A 412 -9.38 37.98 -7.58
N GLN A 413 -10.43 37.66 -8.34
CA GLN A 413 -10.51 36.43 -9.13
C GLN A 413 -9.38 36.35 -10.16
N SER A 414 -9.12 37.47 -10.85
CA SER A 414 -8.00 37.59 -11.80
C SER A 414 -6.65 37.37 -11.12
N GLN A 415 -6.43 37.96 -9.93
CA GLN A 415 -5.21 37.77 -9.15
C GLN A 415 -5.02 36.30 -8.71
N LEU A 416 -6.07 35.65 -8.20
CA LEU A 416 -6.02 34.23 -7.81
C LEU A 416 -5.76 33.32 -9.03
N ALA A 417 -6.39 33.61 -10.17
CA ALA A 417 -6.16 32.89 -11.41
C ALA A 417 -4.71 33.05 -11.91
N ASN A 418 -4.18 34.28 -11.87
CA ASN A 418 -2.79 34.57 -12.23
C ASN A 418 -1.79 33.92 -11.28
N PHE A 419 -2.15 33.77 -9.99
CA PHE A 419 -1.33 33.08 -9.01
C PHE A 419 -1.24 31.58 -9.29
N GLY A 420 -2.34 30.98 -9.75
CA GLY A 420 -2.35 29.59 -10.23
C GLY A 420 -3.67 28.85 -10.08
N TYR A 421 -4.63 29.40 -9.34
CA TYR A 421 -5.91 28.74 -9.07
C TYR A 421 -6.79 28.62 -10.33
N LYS A 422 -7.63 27.59 -10.37
CA LYS A 422 -8.68 27.48 -11.40
C LYS A 422 -9.88 28.34 -11.00
N LEU A 423 -9.89 29.59 -11.43
CA LEU A 423 -10.98 30.49 -11.11
C LEU A 423 -11.35 31.32 -12.34
N ALA A 424 -12.66 31.43 -12.60
CA ALA A 424 -13.18 32.28 -13.66
C ALA A 424 -13.39 33.71 -13.11
N GLU A 425 -13.09 34.71 -13.93
CA GLU A 425 -13.36 36.11 -13.61
C GLU A 425 -14.82 36.45 -13.91
N THR A 426 -15.72 36.07 -13.00
CA THR A 426 -17.18 36.28 -13.12
C THR A 426 -17.62 37.65 -12.61
N GLY A 427 -16.80 38.30 -11.77
CA GLY A 427 -17.14 39.51 -11.06
C GLY A 427 -18.16 39.30 -9.93
N ILE A 428 -18.51 38.06 -9.60
CA ILE A 428 -19.42 37.67 -8.52
C ILE A 428 -18.65 36.78 -7.55
N TYR A 429 -18.72 37.07 -6.26
CA TYR A 429 -18.04 36.31 -5.22
C TYR A 429 -18.89 35.08 -4.93
N ASP A 430 -18.74 34.08 -5.80
CA ASP A 430 -19.43 32.81 -5.74
C ASP A 430 -18.73 31.82 -4.80
N GLU A 431 -19.30 30.62 -4.68
CA GLU A 431 -18.74 29.60 -3.82
C GLU A 431 -17.37 29.08 -4.31
N ASP A 432 -17.06 29.19 -5.60
CA ASP A 432 -15.75 28.84 -6.16
C ASP A 432 -14.70 29.87 -5.72
N THR A 433 -15.05 31.15 -5.72
CA THR A 433 -14.22 32.24 -5.18
C THR A 433 -14.01 32.06 -3.68
N ALA A 434 -15.07 31.81 -2.92
CA ALA A 434 -14.98 31.60 -1.48
C ALA A 434 -14.10 30.39 -1.12
N ALA A 435 -14.27 29.26 -1.83
CA ALA A 435 -13.45 28.07 -1.61
C ALA A 435 -11.98 28.30 -1.98
N THR A 436 -11.72 29.04 -3.07
CA THR A 436 -10.35 29.39 -3.49
C THR A 436 -9.66 30.30 -2.48
N VAL A 437 -10.37 31.31 -1.97
CA VAL A 437 -9.86 32.18 -0.90
C VAL A 437 -9.58 31.39 0.38
N ALA A 438 -10.46 30.46 0.75
CA ALA A 438 -10.23 29.60 1.91
C ALA A 438 -9.01 28.68 1.72
N ALA A 439 -8.81 28.10 0.52
CA ALA A 439 -7.62 27.31 0.21
C ALA A 439 -6.33 28.15 0.32
N PHE A 440 -6.33 29.34 -0.30
CA PHE A 440 -5.23 30.30 -0.18
C PHE A 440 -4.94 30.66 1.28
N GLN A 441 -5.96 30.91 2.09
CA GLN A 441 -5.79 31.17 3.51
C GLN A 441 -5.21 29.98 4.27
N ARG A 442 -5.64 28.73 3.99
CA ARG A 442 -5.06 27.52 4.63
C ARG A 442 -3.58 27.34 4.36
N HIS A 443 -3.09 27.81 3.21
CA HIS A 443 -1.67 27.75 2.89
C HIS A 443 -0.93 28.96 3.45
N PHE A 444 -1.36 30.18 3.11
CA PHE A 444 -0.57 31.40 3.31
C PHE A 444 -0.98 32.24 4.53
N ARG A 445 -2.18 32.04 5.10
CA ARG A 445 -2.72 32.83 6.22
C ARG A 445 -3.54 31.97 7.20
N ARG A 446 -2.87 31.00 7.81
CA ARG A 446 -3.48 29.94 8.64
C ARG A 446 -4.23 30.44 9.88
N SER A 447 -3.89 31.64 10.37
CA SER A 447 -4.56 32.25 11.52
C SER A 447 -6.03 32.61 11.27
N ARG A 448 -6.46 32.69 10.02
CA ARG A 448 -7.85 33.01 9.67
C ARG A 448 -8.25 32.41 8.32
N VAL A 449 -8.95 31.28 8.37
CA VAL A 449 -9.50 30.55 7.23
C VAL A 449 -11.02 30.66 7.25
N ASP A 450 -11.55 31.78 6.77
CA ASP A 450 -13.01 32.04 6.73
C ASP A 450 -13.56 32.16 5.31
N GLY A 451 -12.71 32.04 4.29
CA GLY A 451 -13.11 32.16 2.89
C GLY A 451 -13.57 33.56 2.50
N ARG A 452 -13.31 34.57 3.34
CA ARG A 452 -13.59 35.99 3.07
C ARG A 452 -12.28 36.69 2.75
N ALA A 453 -12.25 37.41 1.63
CA ALA A 453 -11.05 38.15 1.23
C ALA A 453 -11.02 39.51 1.92
N ASP A 454 -10.50 39.52 3.16
CA ASP A 454 -10.18 40.76 3.88
C ASP A 454 -8.92 41.43 3.31
N ALA A 455 -8.67 42.67 3.76
CA ALA A 455 -7.54 43.48 3.30
C ALA A 455 -6.19 42.75 3.48
N SER A 456 -6.00 42.00 4.56
CA SER A 456 -4.77 41.25 4.81
C SER A 456 -4.59 40.08 3.85
N THR A 457 -5.67 39.40 3.47
CA THR A 457 -5.65 38.33 2.47
C THR A 457 -5.29 38.88 1.08
N ILE A 458 -5.90 40.01 0.69
CA ILE A 458 -5.67 40.67 -0.59
C ILE A 458 -4.23 41.21 -0.69
N ASP A 459 -3.73 41.84 0.36
CA ASP A 459 -2.34 42.34 0.42
C ASP A 459 -1.33 41.20 0.31
N LEU A 460 -1.54 40.10 1.05
CA LEU A 460 -0.66 38.94 0.99
C LEU A 460 -0.60 38.34 -0.42
N LEU A 461 -1.77 38.17 -1.07
CA LEU A 461 -1.83 37.70 -2.46
C LEU A 461 -1.09 38.65 -3.42
N THR A 462 -1.29 39.97 -3.25
CA THR A 462 -0.63 40.98 -4.07
C THR A 462 0.89 40.93 -3.91
N ARG A 463 1.38 40.77 -2.68
CA ARG A 463 2.81 40.63 -2.38
C ARG A 463 3.40 39.34 -2.96
N LEU A 464 2.66 38.24 -2.90
CA LEU A 464 3.07 36.96 -3.50
C LEU A 464 3.14 37.01 -5.03
N LEU A 465 2.26 37.79 -5.69
CA LEU A 465 2.28 37.98 -7.14
C LEU A 465 3.42 38.88 -7.64
N ALA A 466 4.06 39.65 -6.75
CA ALA A 466 5.11 40.59 -7.10
C ALA A 466 6.53 39.97 -7.15
N ILE A 467 6.64 38.67 -6.86
CA ILE A 467 7.90 37.89 -6.77
C ILE A 467 7.86 36.81 -7.84
#